data_AF-A0A7V9SX35-F1
#
_entry.id   AF-A0A7V9SX35-F1
#
_cell.length_a   1.000
_cell.length_b   1.000
_cell.length_c   1.000
_cell.angle_alpha   90.00
_cell.angle_beta   90.00
_cell.angle_gamma   90.00
#
_symmetry.space_group_name_H-M   'P 1'
#
loop_
_entity.id
_entity.type
_entity.pdbx_description
1 polymer ?
#
loop_
_entity_poly.entity_id
_entity_poly.type
_entity_poly.pdbx_seq_one_letter_code
_entity_poly.pdbx_strand_id
1 'polypeptide(L)'
;MRGTKLEAWRIPSVWKSLQENVLTVPEGSNVPQRQKKMLAATSEVLTAVAKDVREGLLETVGVDSELSMDEGRCSMVLDLPEDADAEEIARAIDLENVEAWRDGRGKVRIALSPWYLTKDVDQTVLSAVKVIHVMLGIHASDADALKPKTLKQKLLSSVMEVMQIQKGAAKNKD
;
A
#
# COMPACT_ATOMS: atom_id res chain seq x y z
N MET A 1 -24.25 6.44 -0.59
CA MET A 1 -24.35 5.04 -0.12
C MET A 1 -22.94 4.63 0.27
N ARG A 2 -22.64 4.37 1.56
CA ARG A 2 -21.33 3.78 1.92
C ARG A 2 -21.38 2.31 1.48
N GLY A 3 -20.39 1.88 0.69
CA GLY A 3 -20.28 0.48 0.26
C GLY A 3 -20.04 -0.45 1.44
N THR A 4 -20.17 -1.75 1.23
CA THR A 4 -19.77 -2.75 2.22
C THR A 4 -18.27 -2.63 2.49
N LYS A 5 -17.87 -2.61 3.76
CA LYS A 5 -16.46 -2.58 4.16
C LYS A 5 -15.77 -3.88 3.71
N LEU A 6 -14.62 -3.76 3.07
CA LEU A 6 -13.78 -4.89 2.69
C LEU A 6 -13.02 -5.36 3.93
N GLU A 7 -13.34 -6.56 4.41
CA GLU A 7 -12.74 -7.13 5.62
C GLU A 7 -11.70 -8.20 5.28
N ALA A 8 -10.77 -8.39 6.21
CA ALA A 8 -9.74 -9.41 6.11
C ALA A 8 -10.37 -10.79 6.19
N TRP A 9 -10.02 -11.67 5.25
CA TRP A 9 -10.47 -13.04 5.31
C TRP A 9 -9.89 -13.73 6.55
N ARG A 10 -10.78 -14.27 7.38
CA ARG A 10 -10.41 -15.06 8.55
C ARG A 10 -9.97 -16.44 8.10
N ILE A 11 -8.71 -16.77 8.36
CA ILE A 11 -8.12 -18.04 7.96
C ILE A 11 -8.75 -19.15 8.82
N PRO A 12 -9.40 -20.16 8.22
CA PRO A 12 -9.98 -21.25 8.97
C PRO A 12 -8.91 -22.00 9.78
N SER A 13 -9.21 -22.35 11.03
CA SER A 13 -8.28 -23.10 11.90
C SER A 13 -7.81 -24.43 11.29
N VAL A 14 -8.68 -25.06 10.50
CA VAL A 14 -8.40 -26.31 9.78
C VAL A 14 -7.30 -26.15 8.72
N TRP A 15 -7.01 -24.93 8.27
CA TRP A 15 -5.99 -24.66 7.26
C TRP A 15 -4.62 -25.20 7.68
N LYS A 16 -4.19 -24.90 8.92
CA LYS A 16 -2.92 -25.38 9.47
C LYS A 16 -2.90 -26.91 9.61
N SER A 17 -3.97 -27.49 10.16
CA SER A 17 -4.08 -28.96 10.29
C SER A 17 -4.02 -29.69 8.95
N LEU A 18 -4.57 -29.10 7.89
CA LEU A 18 -4.55 -29.66 6.53
C LEU A 18 -3.17 -29.55 5.87
N GLN A 19 -2.40 -28.50 6.16
CA GLN A 19 -1.02 -28.36 5.70
C GLN A 19 -0.09 -29.35 6.39
N GLU A 20 -0.25 -29.56 7.70
CA GLU A 20 0.60 -30.43 8.51
C GLU A 20 0.24 -31.93 8.39
N ASN A 21 -0.81 -32.29 7.64
CA ASN A 21 -1.31 -33.66 7.48
C ASN A 21 -1.72 -34.37 8.79
N VAL A 22 -2.11 -33.61 9.82
CA VAL A 22 -2.36 -34.16 11.19
C VAL A 22 -3.79 -34.68 11.37
N LEU A 23 -4.63 -34.62 10.35
CA LEU A 23 -6.03 -35.01 10.46
C LEU A 23 -6.20 -36.53 10.42
N THR A 24 -6.83 -37.10 11.44
CA THR A 24 -7.33 -38.48 11.43
C THR A 24 -8.42 -38.63 10.38
N VAL A 25 -8.22 -39.54 9.42
CA VAL A 25 -9.13 -39.74 8.29
C VAL A 25 -9.83 -41.09 8.43
N PRO A 26 -11.18 -41.12 8.47
CA PRO A 26 -11.92 -42.37 8.39
C PRO A 26 -11.64 -43.11 7.08
N GLU A 27 -11.63 -44.44 7.14
CA GLU A 27 -11.36 -45.28 5.98
C GLU A 27 -12.38 -45.02 4.85
N GLY A 28 -11.89 -44.83 3.62
CA GLY A 28 -12.73 -44.50 2.44
C GLY A 28 -13.14 -43.02 2.30
N SER A 29 -12.80 -42.13 3.25
CA SER A 29 -13.15 -40.71 3.14
C SER A 29 -12.24 -39.95 2.17
N ASN A 30 -12.85 -39.20 1.24
CA ASN A 30 -12.14 -38.29 0.33
C ASN A 30 -12.14 -36.82 0.80
N VAL A 31 -12.77 -36.52 1.95
CA VAL A 31 -12.95 -35.15 2.46
C VAL A 31 -11.62 -34.40 2.61
N PRO A 32 -10.57 -34.98 3.22
CA PRO A 32 -9.29 -34.28 3.37
C PRO A 32 -8.61 -33.96 2.04
N GLN A 33 -8.76 -34.84 1.04
CA GLN A 33 -8.25 -34.57 -0.32
C GLN A 33 -9.00 -33.41 -0.97
N ARG A 34 -10.32 -33.34 -0.83
CA ARG A 34 -11.14 -32.23 -1.34
C ARG A 34 -10.81 -30.92 -0.65
N GLN A 35 -10.66 -30.95 0.68
CA GLN A 35 -10.26 -29.79 1.46
C GLN A 35 -8.87 -29.29 1.05
N LYS A 36 -7.88 -30.17 0.89
CA LYS A 36 -6.55 -29.78 0.38
C LYS A 36 -6.60 -29.12 -0.99
N LYS A 37 -7.40 -29.67 -1.93
CA LYS A 37 -7.61 -29.05 -3.24
C LYS A 37 -8.22 -27.65 -3.13
N MET A 38 -9.21 -27.48 -2.26
CA MET A 38 -9.81 -26.17 -1.99
C MET A 38 -8.78 -25.20 -1.40
N LEU A 39 -7.97 -25.61 -0.41
CA LEU A 39 -6.93 -24.75 0.16
C LEU A 39 -5.90 -24.33 -0.90
N ALA A 40 -5.46 -25.26 -1.75
CA ALA A 40 -4.51 -24.95 -2.82
C ALA A 40 -5.09 -23.88 -3.76
N ALA A 41 -6.32 -24.08 -4.23
CA ALA A 41 -7.01 -23.10 -5.08
C ALA A 41 -7.20 -21.74 -4.37
N THR A 42 -7.59 -21.75 -3.09
CA THR A 42 -7.71 -20.52 -2.30
C THR A 42 -6.37 -19.79 -2.17
N SER A 43 -5.27 -20.52 -1.96
CA SER A 43 -3.93 -19.95 -1.87
C SER A 43 -3.47 -19.35 -3.20
N GLU A 44 -3.76 -20.02 -4.32
CA GLU A 44 -3.46 -19.52 -5.67
C GLU A 44 -4.20 -18.21 -5.95
N VAL A 45 -5.51 -18.16 -5.67
CA VAL A 45 -6.33 -16.95 -5.85
C VAL A 45 -5.83 -15.82 -4.95
N LEU A 46 -5.53 -16.12 -3.67
CA LEU A 46 -5.03 -15.13 -2.73
C LEU A 46 -3.69 -14.54 -3.17
N THR A 47 -2.80 -15.38 -3.73
CA THR A 47 -1.52 -14.93 -4.27
C THR A 47 -1.71 -14.01 -5.47
N ALA A 48 -2.68 -14.32 -6.34
CA ALA A 48 -3.02 -13.44 -7.48
C ALA A 48 -3.57 -12.09 -7.00
N VAL A 49 -4.53 -12.10 -6.07
CA VAL A 49 -5.09 -10.87 -5.47
C VAL A 49 -3.98 -10.03 -4.81
N ALA A 50 -3.12 -10.67 -4.01
CA ALA A 50 -2.02 -9.99 -3.35
C ALA A 50 -1.02 -9.37 -4.34
N LYS A 51 -0.74 -10.09 -5.44
CA LYS A 51 0.11 -9.60 -6.51
C LYS A 51 -0.49 -8.35 -7.16
N ASP A 52 -1.76 -8.38 -7.53
CA ASP A 52 -2.43 -7.24 -8.18
C ASP A 52 -2.47 -6.00 -7.25
N VAL A 53 -2.74 -6.21 -5.95
CA VAL A 53 -2.68 -5.13 -4.95
C VAL A 53 -1.26 -4.59 -4.81
N ARG A 54 -0.24 -5.46 -4.72
CA ARG A 54 1.16 -5.04 -4.62
C ARG A 54 1.59 -4.22 -5.84
N GLU A 55 1.26 -4.69 -7.04
CA GLU A 55 1.59 -3.99 -8.29
C GLU A 55 0.93 -2.61 -8.33
N GLY A 56 -0.37 -2.51 -7.99
CA GLY A 56 -1.07 -1.22 -7.93
C GLY A 56 -0.47 -0.23 -6.92
N LEU A 57 -0.06 -0.70 -5.74
CA LEU A 57 0.60 0.13 -4.72
C LEU A 57 1.98 0.60 -5.19
N LEU A 58 2.79 -0.32 -5.72
CA LEU A 58 4.15 -0.05 -6.17
C LEU A 58 4.15 0.95 -7.34
N GLU A 59 3.26 0.75 -8.33
CA GLU A 59 3.16 1.61 -9.50
C GLU A 59 2.67 3.03 -9.16
N THR A 60 1.81 3.18 -8.16
CA THR A 60 1.14 4.46 -7.89
C THR A 60 1.85 5.31 -6.84
N VAL A 61 2.37 4.69 -5.78
CA VAL A 61 2.99 5.39 -4.65
C VAL A 61 4.39 4.88 -4.30
N GLY A 62 4.93 3.92 -5.05
CA GLY A 62 6.28 3.38 -4.81
C GLY A 62 6.41 2.59 -3.51
N VAL A 63 5.30 2.17 -2.91
CA VAL A 63 5.29 1.39 -1.66
C VAL A 63 5.23 -0.09 -2.01
N ASP A 64 6.27 -0.82 -1.63
CA ASP A 64 6.26 -2.28 -1.70
C ASP A 64 5.41 -2.87 -0.57
N SER A 65 4.97 -4.10 -0.76
CA SER A 65 4.15 -4.80 0.22
C SER A 65 4.23 -6.32 0.08
N GLU A 66 4.01 -7.01 1.20
CA GLU A 66 4.07 -8.46 1.27
C GLU A 66 2.76 -9.07 1.76
N LEU A 67 2.41 -10.25 1.22
CA LEU A 67 1.29 -11.03 1.69
C LEU A 67 1.63 -11.65 3.05
N SER A 68 0.81 -11.37 4.06
CA SER A 68 0.85 -12.06 5.36
C SER A 68 -0.46 -12.80 5.62
N MET A 69 -0.32 -14.01 6.15
CA MET A 69 -1.39 -14.89 6.59
C MET A 69 -1.29 -15.18 8.11
N ASP A 70 -0.73 -14.23 8.86
CA ASP A 70 -0.51 -14.36 10.30
C ASP A 70 -1.75 -13.96 11.11
N GLU A 71 -1.75 -14.29 12.41
CA GLU A 71 -2.81 -13.88 13.36
C GLU A 71 -4.23 -14.31 12.95
N GLY A 72 -4.34 -15.37 12.13
CA GLY A 72 -5.62 -15.91 11.68
C GLY A 72 -6.36 -15.02 10.67
N ARG A 73 -5.67 -14.07 10.02
CA ARG A 73 -6.24 -13.21 8.98
C ARG A 73 -5.30 -13.05 7.80
N CYS A 74 -5.85 -12.77 6.63
CA CYS A 74 -5.05 -12.39 5.48
C CYS A 74 -4.94 -10.88 5.32
N SER A 75 -3.73 -10.39 5.01
CA SER A 75 -3.46 -8.98 4.77
C SER A 75 -2.26 -8.74 3.86
N MET A 76 -2.17 -7.56 3.27
CA MET A 76 -0.91 -6.99 2.80
C MET A 76 -0.25 -6.21 3.92
N VAL A 77 1.03 -6.45 4.19
CA VAL A 77 1.87 -5.64 5.07
C VAL A 77 2.55 -4.60 4.19
N LEU A 78 2.37 -3.32 4.53
CA LEU A 78 2.99 -2.22 3.78
C LEU A 78 4.40 -1.94 4.28
N ASP A 79 5.35 -1.79 3.35
CA ASP A 79 6.68 -1.30 3.69
C ASP A 79 6.74 0.22 3.60
N LEU A 80 6.31 0.87 4.69
CA LEU A 80 6.33 2.32 4.84
C LEU A 80 7.66 2.80 5.46
N PRO A 81 8.06 4.06 5.18
CA PRO A 81 9.19 4.71 5.85
C PRO A 81 9.10 4.64 7.39
N GLU A 82 10.24 4.59 8.07
CA GLU A 82 10.29 4.43 9.54
C GLU A 82 9.65 5.60 10.32
N ASP A 83 9.62 6.79 9.72
CA ASP A 83 9.02 8.00 10.29
C ASP A 83 7.51 8.12 10.01
N ALA A 84 6.94 7.21 9.22
CA ALA A 84 5.52 7.20 8.92
C ALA A 84 4.69 6.88 10.17
N ASP A 85 3.62 7.66 10.42
CA ASP A 85 2.66 7.35 11.47
C ASP A 85 1.76 6.18 11.05
N ALA A 86 2.23 4.96 11.32
CA ALA A 86 1.51 3.74 10.97
C ALA A 86 0.12 3.64 11.62
N GLU A 87 -0.09 4.22 12.79
CA GLU A 87 -1.38 4.17 13.48
C GLU A 87 -2.40 5.06 12.74
N GLU A 88 -2.00 6.29 12.42
CA GLU A 88 -2.87 7.23 11.71
C GLU A 88 -3.12 6.78 10.26
N ILE A 89 -2.11 6.24 9.57
CA ILE A 89 -2.26 5.70 8.22
C ILE A 89 -3.24 4.52 8.22
N ALA A 90 -3.07 3.54 9.13
CA ALA A 90 -3.98 2.40 9.21
C ALA A 90 -5.41 2.85 9.48
N ARG A 91 -5.60 3.79 10.42
CA ARG A 91 -6.91 4.36 10.75
C ARG A 91 -7.55 5.08 9.56
N ALA A 92 -6.76 5.85 8.81
CA ALA A 92 -7.25 6.57 7.65
C ALA A 92 -7.67 5.61 6.52
N ILE A 93 -6.92 4.52 6.28
CA ILE A 93 -7.32 3.47 5.33
C ILE A 93 -8.61 2.79 5.80
N ASP A 94 -8.74 2.50 7.10
CA ASP A 94 -9.93 1.88 7.69
C ASP A 94 -11.22 2.69 7.42
N LEU A 95 -11.10 4.02 7.41
CA LEU A 95 -12.20 4.94 7.11
C LEU A 95 -12.59 4.95 5.62
N GLU A 96 -11.75 4.45 4.73
CA GLU A 96 -11.99 4.31 3.28
C GLU A 96 -12.68 2.98 2.92
N ASN A 97 -13.41 2.39 3.87
CA ASN A 97 -14.14 1.11 3.73
C ASN A 97 -13.25 -0.09 3.37
N VAL A 98 -11.98 -0.08 3.77
CA VAL A 98 -11.06 -1.22 3.66
C VAL A 98 -10.45 -1.43 5.04
N GLU A 99 -10.70 -2.58 5.68
CA GLU A 99 -10.15 -2.86 7.00
C GLU A 99 -8.63 -2.73 6.96
N ALA A 100 -8.10 -1.91 7.86
CA ALA A 100 -6.66 -1.72 8.03
C ALA A 100 -6.32 -1.53 9.50
N TRP A 101 -5.15 -2.01 9.90
CA TRP A 101 -4.69 -1.94 11.29
C TRP A 101 -3.17 -1.87 11.36
N ARG A 102 -2.68 -1.32 12.46
CA ARG A 102 -1.27 -1.42 12.84
C ARG A 102 -1.03 -2.74 13.55
N ASP A 103 -0.02 -3.48 13.13
CA ASP A 103 0.36 -4.73 13.80
C ASP A 103 1.26 -4.49 15.03
N GLY A 104 1.54 -5.56 15.77
CA GLY A 104 2.40 -5.51 16.96
C GLY A 104 3.85 -5.10 16.68
N ARG A 105 4.28 -5.08 15.42
CA ARG A 105 5.61 -4.63 14.98
C ARG A 105 5.61 -3.20 14.46
N GLY A 106 4.46 -2.53 14.50
CA GLY A 106 4.31 -1.17 14.01
C GLY A 106 4.18 -1.03 12.51
N LYS A 107 3.92 -2.11 11.77
CA LYS A 107 3.66 -2.07 10.34
C LYS A 107 2.16 -1.93 10.07
N VAL A 108 1.82 -1.29 8.96
CA VAL A 108 0.42 -1.16 8.51
C VAL A 108 0.02 -2.42 7.76
N ARG A 109 -1.14 -2.96 8.10
CA ARG A 109 -1.77 -4.09 7.42
C ARG A 109 -3.06 -3.66 6.76
N ILE A 110 -3.27 -4.09 5.53
CA ILE A 110 -4.51 -3.90 4.77
C ILE A 110 -5.16 -5.26 4.55
N ALA A 111 -6.45 -5.37 4.83
CA ALA A 111 -7.23 -6.57 4.61
C ALA A 111 -7.12 -7.11 3.18
N LEU A 112 -7.02 -8.43 3.08
CA LEU A 112 -7.19 -9.17 1.84
C LEU A 112 -8.16 -10.32 2.01
N SER A 113 -8.79 -10.71 0.91
CA SER A 113 -9.64 -11.88 0.84
C SER A 113 -9.48 -12.61 -0.48
N PRO A 114 -9.49 -13.96 -0.50
CA PRO A 114 -9.50 -14.73 -1.73
C PRO A 114 -10.81 -14.58 -2.51
N TRP A 115 -11.82 -13.90 -1.94
CA TRP A 115 -13.11 -13.65 -2.56
C TRP A 115 -13.23 -12.24 -3.15
N TYR A 116 -12.17 -11.43 -3.09
CA TYR A 116 -12.18 -10.11 -3.73
C TYR A 116 -12.34 -10.25 -5.23
N LEU A 117 -13.27 -9.47 -5.77
CA LEU A 117 -13.41 -9.25 -7.20
C LEU A 117 -12.43 -8.15 -7.64
N THR A 118 -12.23 -8.00 -8.95
CA THR A 118 -11.36 -6.93 -9.50
C THR A 118 -11.70 -5.55 -8.95
N LYS A 119 -12.99 -5.21 -8.82
CA LYS A 119 -13.43 -3.96 -8.22
C LYS A 119 -13.04 -3.78 -6.74
N ASP A 120 -12.92 -4.88 -6.00
CA ASP A 120 -12.56 -4.86 -4.57
C ASP A 120 -11.04 -4.72 -4.43
N VAL A 121 -10.28 -5.31 -5.36
CA VAL A 121 -8.84 -5.07 -5.54
C VAL A 121 -8.59 -3.59 -5.85
N ASP A 122 -9.28 -3.03 -6.85
CA ASP A 122 -9.16 -1.62 -7.22
C ASP A 122 -9.50 -0.69 -6.06
N GLN A 123 -10.59 -0.97 -5.33
CA GLN A 123 -10.96 -0.21 -4.14
C GLN A 123 -9.87 -0.29 -3.06
N THR A 124 -9.32 -1.48 -2.82
CA THR A 124 -8.22 -1.68 -1.85
C THR A 124 -7.01 -0.82 -2.20
N VAL A 125 -6.57 -0.86 -3.46
CA VAL A 125 -5.44 -0.07 -3.96
C VAL A 125 -5.74 1.42 -3.86
N LEU A 126 -6.88 1.89 -4.38
CA LEU A 126 -7.24 3.31 -4.41
C LEU A 126 -7.37 3.90 -3.00
N SER A 127 -8.00 3.17 -2.07
CA SER A 127 -8.13 3.60 -0.67
C SER A 127 -6.77 3.75 0.00
N ALA A 128 -5.88 2.78 -0.19
CA ALA A 128 -4.53 2.82 0.37
C ALA A 128 -3.67 3.93 -0.26
N VAL A 129 -3.62 4.00 -1.59
CA VAL A 129 -2.90 5.02 -2.36
C VAL A 129 -3.32 6.42 -1.92
N LYS A 130 -4.62 6.69 -1.84
CA LYS A 130 -5.14 8.00 -1.44
C LYS A 130 -4.59 8.43 -0.09
N VAL A 131 -4.62 7.53 0.89
CA VAL A 131 -4.13 7.82 2.24
C VAL A 131 -2.62 7.99 2.24
N ILE A 132 -1.89 7.05 1.65
CA ILE A 132 -0.41 7.06 1.60
C ILE A 132 0.09 8.34 0.91
N HIS A 133 -0.50 8.72 -0.22
CA HIS A 133 -0.16 9.92 -0.99
C HIS A 133 -0.31 11.20 -0.14
N VAL A 134 -1.42 11.33 0.58
CA VAL A 134 -1.70 12.49 1.43
C VAL A 134 -0.80 12.49 2.67
N MET A 135 -0.72 11.36 3.36
CA MET A 135 -0.07 11.24 4.67
C MET A 135 1.46 11.27 4.58
N LEU A 136 2.03 10.64 3.56
CA LEU A 136 3.48 10.69 3.32
C LEU A 136 3.89 11.92 2.51
N GLY A 137 2.91 12.74 2.10
CA GLY A 137 3.18 13.89 1.25
C GLY A 137 3.86 13.51 -0.07
N ILE A 138 3.65 12.27 -0.56
CA ILE A 138 4.11 11.79 -1.86
C ILE A 138 3.25 12.46 -2.92
N HIS A 139 3.35 13.78 -3.04
CA HIS A 139 2.83 14.50 -4.17
C HIS A 139 3.71 14.06 -5.34
N ALA A 140 3.11 13.71 -6.48
CA ALA A 140 3.86 13.44 -7.71
C ALA A 140 4.89 14.57 -7.90
N SER A 141 6.14 14.27 -7.59
CA SER A 141 7.24 15.22 -7.56
C SER A 141 8.25 14.68 -8.57
N ASP A 142 8.12 15.04 -9.83
CA ASP A 142 8.82 16.18 -10.43
C ASP A 142 8.42 17.60 -9.96
N ALA A 143 8.49 17.87 -8.65
CA ALA A 143 8.22 19.20 -8.09
C ALA A 143 9.39 19.77 -7.27
N ASP A 144 10.53 19.08 -7.23
CA ASP A 144 11.82 19.75 -7.00
C ASP A 144 12.20 20.70 -8.16
N ALA A 145 11.38 20.76 -9.23
CA ALA A 145 11.51 21.73 -10.30
C ALA A 145 10.86 23.11 -10.02
N LEU A 146 9.92 23.27 -9.07
CA LEU A 146 9.30 24.58 -8.83
C LEU A 146 8.80 24.74 -7.37
N LYS A 147 9.71 25.12 -6.46
CA LYS A 147 9.30 25.93 -5.31
C LYS A 147 8.68 27.23 -5.86
N PRO A 148 7.43 27.60 -5.50
CA PRO A 148 6.85 28.87 -5.93
C PRO A 148 7.64 30.01 -5.27
N LYS A 149 8.56 30.61 -6.04
CA LYS A 149 9.27 31.83 -5.61
C LYS A 149 8.23 32.90 -5.34
N THR A 150 8.17 33.38 -4.09
CA THR A 150 7.37 34.55 -3.71
C THR A 150 7.72 35.72 -4.62
N LEU A 151 6.79 36.67 -4.83
CA LEU A 151 7.01 37.84 -5.68
C LEU A 151 8.29 38.60 -5.29
N LYS A 152 8.59 38.64 -3.98
CA LYS A 152 9.84 39.17 -3.40
C LYS A 152 11.09 38.38 -3.84
N GLN A 153 11.03 37.05 -3.86
CA GLN A 153 12.14 36.20 -4.33
C GLN A 153 12.36 36.29 -5.84
N LYS A 154 11.29 36.43 -6.64
CA LYS A 154 11.40 36.68 -8.09
C LYS A 154 12.06 38.03 -8.38
N LEU A 155 11.63 39.08 -7.67
CA LEU A 155 12.25 40.41 -7.75
C LEU A 155 13.72 40.40 -7.35
N LEU A 156 14.06 39.74 -6.24
CA LEU A 156 15.45 39.64 -5.79
C LEU A 156 16.34 38.92 -6.81
N SER A 157 15.85 37.83 -7.43
CA SER A 157 16.63 37.15 -8.47
C SER A 157 16.83 38.00 -9.72
N SER A 158 15.81 38.73 -10.17
CA SER A 158 15.93 39.61 -11.35
C SER A 158 16.87 40.79 -11.09
N VAL A 159 16.84 41.37 -9.88
CA VAL A 159 17.79 42.43 -9.51
C VAL A 159 19.22 41.91 -9.47
N MET A 160 19.44 40.70 -8.93
CA MET A 160 20.77 40.08 -8.89
C MET A 160 21.31 39.75 -10.29
N GLU A 161 20.48 39.24 -11.19
CA GLU A 161 20.87 39.00 -12.60
C GLU A 161 21.26 40.31 -13.31
N VAL A 162 20.46 41.36 -13.16
CA VAL A 162 20.78 42.67 -13.74
C VAL A 162 22.10 43.24 -13.19
N MET A 163 22.34 43.09 -11.87
CA MET A 163 23.60 43.53 -11.27
C MET A 163 24.80 42.71 -11.74
N GLN A 164 24.65 41.41 -11.98
CA GLN A 164 25.71 40.56 -12.51
C GLN A 164 26.03 40.91 -13.97
N ILE A 165 25.01 41.17 -14.79
CA ILE A 165 25.17 41.63 -16.18
C ILE A 165 25.92 42.97 -16.22
N GLN A 166 25.57 43.92 -15.35
CA GLN A 166 26.27 45.21 -15.27
C GLN A 166 27.73 45.05 -14.81
N LYS A 167 28.01 44.17 -13.84
CA LYS A 167 29.39 43.87 -13.41
C LYS A 167 30.21 43.18 -14.50
N GLY A 168 29.60 42.30 -15.30
CA GLY A 168 30.25 41.67 -16.45
C GLY A 168 30.54 42.66 -17.58
N ALA A 169 29.60 43.57 -17.87
CA ALA A 169 29.76 44.60 -18.88
C ALA A 169 30.81 45.66 -18.51
N ALA A 170 31.00 45.95 -17.22
CA ALA A 170 32.04 46.85 -16.72
C ALA A 170 33.46 46.23 -16.78
N LYS A 171 33.57 44.89 -16.69
CA LYS A 171 34.87 44.19 -16.76
C LYS A 171 35.40 43.98 -18.19
N ASN A 172 34.54 44.11 -19.21
CA ASN A 172 34.90 43.91 -20.62
C ASN A 172 35.21 45.23 -21.36
N LYS A 173 35.44 46.33 -20.63
CA LYS A 173 35.77 47.65 -21.20
C LYS A 173 37.17 48.17 -20.86
N ASP A 174 38.01 47.34 -20.25
CA ASP A 174 39.45 47.61 -20.05
C ASP A 174 40.29 46.68 -20.93
#